data_AF-A0A5Q4ZSM3-F1
#
_entry.id   AF-A0A5Q4ZSM3-F1
#
_cell.length_a   1.000
_cell.length_b   1.000
_cell.length_c   1.000
_cell.angle_alpha   90.00
_cell.angle_beta   90.00
_cell.angle_gamma   90.00
#
_symmetry.space_group_name_H-M   'P 1'
#
loop_
_entity.id
_entity.type
_entity.pdbx_description
1 polymer ?
#
loop_
_entity_poly.entity_id
_entity_poly.type
_entity_poly.pdbx_seq_one_letter_code
_entity_poly.pdbx_strand_id
1 'polypeptide(L)'
;MKKYRPDYILNKDSNAKHIIVKLKNPDSKDVVLAEIQIMTLSQFMFTKISHKLHYKNVTKKKKKVGLNRLSTLLDVVDSEIERCFDGN
;
A
#
# COMPACT_ATOMS: atom_id res chain seq x y z
N MET A 1 -18.55 6.27 21.28
CA MET A 1 -17.61 6.93 20.33
C MET A 1 -17.54 6.07 19.08
N LYS A 2 -17.70 6.64 17.87
CA LYS A 2 -17.47 5.90 16.62
C LYS A 2 -15.95 5.70 16.47
N LYS A 3 -15.46 4.44 16.49
CA LYS A 3 -14.07 4.10 16.15
C LYS A 3 -13.79 4.69 14.75
N TYR A 4 -12.78 5.55 14.64
CA TYR A 4 -12.32 6.07 13.36
C TYR A 4 -11.82 4.88 12.52
N ARG A 5 -12.56 4.53 11.46
CA ARG A 5 -12.11 3.58 10.44
C ARG A 5 -11.64 4.38 9.24
N PRO A 6 -10.35 4.36 8.91
CA PRO A 6 -9.84 5.10 7.77
C PRO A 6 -10.31 4.52 6.43
N ASP A 7 -10.65 5.40 5.48
CA ASP A 7 -11.30 5.10 4.19
C ASP A 7 -10.51 4.17 3.23
N TYR A 8 -9.29 3.77 3.57
CA TYR A 8 -8.45 2.93 2.70
C TYR A 8 -8.88 1.45 2.65
N ILE A 9 -9.79 1.01 3.53
CA ILE A 9 -10.36 -0.35 3.52
C ILE A 9 -11.30 -0.56 2.30
N LEU A 10 -11.70 0.52 1.60
CA LEU A 10 -12.75 0.47 0.57
C LEU A 10 -12.25 0.42 -0.89
N ASN A 11 -10.97 0.67 -1.16
CA ASN A 11 -10.48 0.80 -2.54
C ASN A 11 -9.69 -0.46 -2.99
N LYS A 12 -10.33 -1.30 -3.80
CA LYS A 12 -9.78 -2.61 -4.26
C LYS A 12 -8.66 -2.51 -5.29
N ASP A 13 -8.48 -1.38 -5.97
CA ASP A 13 -7.54 -1.25 -7.09
C ASP A 13 -6.23 -0.52 -6.71
N SER A 14 -6.18 0.13 -5.55
CA SER A 14 -4.99 0.78 -5.01
C SER A 14 -4.94 0.55 -3.51
N ASN A 15 -4.24 -0.51 -3.11
CA ASN A 15 -4.07 -0.95 -1.72
C ASN A 15 -3.14 -0.02 -0.89
N ALA A 16 -3.06 1.26 -1.21
CA ALA A 16 -2.32 2.25 -0.44
C ALA A 16 -3.05 3.59 -0.52
N LYS A 17 -2.93 4.43 0.50
CA LYS A 17 -3.43 5.81 0.49
C LYS A 17 -2.33 6.73 -0.02
N HIS A 18 -2.58 7.43 -1.12
CA HIS A 18 -1.64 8.35 -1.74
C HIS A 18 -2.06 9.78 -1.43
N ILE A 19 -1.14 10.59 -0.90
CA ILE A 19 -1.35 12.00 -0.60
C ILE A 19 -0.27 12.79 -1.34
N ILE A 20 -0.69 13.70 -2.23
CA ILE A 20 0.24 14.59 -2.92
C ILE A 20 0.30 15.90 -2.13
N VAL A 21 1.50 16.27 -1.70
CA VAL A 21 1.75 17.49 -0.93
C VAL A 21 2.61 18.42 -1.77
N LYS A 22 2.18 19.68 -1.85
CA LYS A 22 2.94 20.76 -2.47
C LYS A 22 3.72 21.50 -1.39
N LEU A 23 5.03 21.29 -1.36
CA LEU A 23 5.95 21.92 -0.43
C LEU A 23 6.56 23.15 -1.08
N LYS A 24 6.53 24.27 -0.37
CA LYS A 24 7.21 25.51 -0.78
C LYS A 24 8.41 25.70 0.12
N ASN A 25 9.57 25.97 -0.46
CA ASN A 25 10.72 26.40 0.32
C ASN A 25 10.47 27.86 0.77
N PRO A 26 10.58 28.20 2.07
CA PRO A 26 10.45 29.58 2.51
C PRO A 26 11.62 30.48 2.05
N ASP A 27 12.80 29.90 1.82
CA ASP A 27 14.02 30.64 1.50
C ASP A 27 14.30 30.73 -0.01
N SER A 28 13.54 30.00 -0.84
CA SER A 28 13.65 30.03 -2.31
C SER A 28 12.27 30.05 -2.97
N LYS A 29 12.20 30.34 -4.28
CA LYS A 29 10.93 30.22 -5.04
C LYS A 29 10.59 28.77 -5.42
N ASP A 30 11.36 27.81 -4.93
CA ASP A 30 11.22 26.42 -5.33
C ASP A 30 9.96 25.81 -4.75
N VAL A 31 9.32 25.00 -5.58
CA VAL A 31 8.11 24.27 -5.26
C VAL A 31 8.36 22.81 -5.57
N VAL A 32 8.25 21.97 -4.56
CA VAL A 32 8.42 20.53 -4.67
C VAL A 32 7.07 19.85 -4.49
N LEU A 33 6.79 18.87 -5.34
CA LEU A 33 5.68 17.95 -5.14
C LEU A 33 6.24 16.68 -4.50
N ALA A 34 5.68 16.31 -3.34
CA ALA A 34 6.01 15.07 -2.65
C ALA A 34 4.78 14.15 -2.66
N GLU A 35 4.97 12.88 -2.98
CA GLU A 35 3.95 11.85 -2.80
C GLU A 35 4.22 11.10 -1.50
N ILE A 36 3.23 11.08 -0.61
CA ILE A 36 3.24 10.31 0.63
C ILE A 36 2.32 9.11 0.43
N GLN A 37 2.88 7.90 0.54
CA GLN A 37 2.13 6.66 0.45
C GLN A 37 2.02 6.05 1.85
N ILE A 38 0.80 5.95 2.36
CA ILE A 38 0.48 5.32 3.65
C ILE A 38 -0.04 3.92 3.37
N MET A 39 0.60 2.92 3.98
CA MET A 39 0.33 1.51 3.72
C MET A 39 0.64 0.65 4.96
N THR A 40 -0.04 -0.51 5.08
CA THR A 40 0.32 -1.56 6.03
C THR A 40 1.66 -2.20 5.64
N LEU A 41 2.28 -2.94 6.57
CA LEU A 41 3.51 -3.67 6.27
C LEU A 41 3.28 -4.69 5.14
N SER A 42 2.13 -5.36 5.15
CA SER A 42 1.72 -6.32 4.13
C SER A 42 1.62 -5.66 2.75
N GLN A 43 0.96 -4.50 2.66
CA GLN A 43 0.86 -3.70 1.44
C GLN A 43 2.24 -3.25 0.93
N PHE A 44 3.13 -2.81 1.83
CA PHE A 44 4.51 -2.46 1.48
C PHE A 44 5.29 -3.65 0.91
N MET A 45 5.20 -4.81 1.55
CA MET A 45 5.89 -6.01 1.10
C MET A 45 5.41 -6.45 -0.28
N PHE A 46 4.10 -6.50 -0.50
CA PHE A 46 3.52 -6.83 -1.79
C PHE A 46 4.01 -5.87 -2.89
N THR A 47 3.94 -4.57 -2.63
CA THR A 47 4.35 -3.52 -3.57
C THR A 47 5.82 -3.66 -3.97
N LYS A 48 6.71 -3.85 -3.00
CA LYS A 48 8.14 -4.01 -3.23
C LYS A 48 8.48 -5.23 -4.08
N ILE A 49 7.84 -6.38 -3.80
CA ILE A 49 8.05 -7.62 -4.53
C ILE A 49 7.47 -7.52 -5.96
N SER A 50 6.25 -7.03 -6.09
CA SER A 50 5.57 -6.83 -7.37
C SER A 50 6.35 -5.91 -8.30
N HIS A 51 6.88 -4.81 -7.77
CA HIS A 51 7.70 -3.85 -8.50
C HIS A 51 9.02 -4.49 -8.96
N LYS A 52 9.75 -5.18 -8.08
CA LYS A 52 11.00 -5.86 -8.43
C LYS A 52 10.82 -6.93 -9.51
N LEU A 53 9.70 -7.67 -9.47
CA LEU A 53 9.34 -8.65 -10.49
C LEU A 53 8.89 -8.00 -11.81
N HIS A 54 8.28 -6.81 -11.75
CA HIS A 54 7.95 -6.03 -12.94
C HIS A 54 9.21 -5.55 -13.65
N TYR A 55 10.14 -4.96 -12.90
CA TYR A 55 11.41 -4.46 -13.43
C TYR A 55 12.24 -5.54 -14.13
N LYS A 56 12.32 -6.75 -13.55
CA LYS A 56 13.12 -7.85 -14.09
C LYS A 56 12.49 -8.59 -15.29
N ASN A 57 11.33 -8.15 -15.79
CA ASN A 57 10.61 -8.71 -16.94
C ASN A 57 10.45 -10.26 -16.91
N VAL A 58 10.36 -10.84 -15.70
CA VAL A 58 10.24 -12.30 -15.52
C VAL A 58 8.88 -12.76 -16.06
N THR A 59 8.89 -13.78 -16.92
CA THR A 59 7.75 -14.33 -17.69
C THR A 59 6.35 -14.14 -17.07
N LYS A 60 5.48 -13.44 -17.81
CA LYS A 60 4.20 -12.85 -17.36
C LYS A 60 3.21 -13.83 -16.67
N LYS A 61 3.14 -15.09 -17.09
CA LYS A 61 2.12 -16.05 -16.59
C LYS A 61 2.40 -16.57 -15.17
N LYS A 62 3.63 -17.04 -14.89
CA LYS A 62 4.00 -17.55 -13.55
C LYS A 62 3.99 -16.44 -12.49
N LYS A 63 4.34 -15.21 -12.90
CA LYS A 63 4.27 -14.00 -12.06
C LYS A 63 2.87 -13.74 -11.51
N LYS A 64 1.84 -13.81 -12.35
CA LYS A 64 0.46 -13.45 -11.98
C LYS A 64 -0.11 -14.40 -10.91
N VAL A 65 0.12 -15.71 -11.06
CA VAL A 65 -0.37 -16.69 -10.08
C VAL A 65 0.34 -16.55 -8.73
N GLY A 66 1.68 -16.40 -8.75
CA GLY A 66 2.46 -16.24 -7.52
C GLY A 66 2.14 -14.95 -6.76
N LEU A 67 1.99 -13.82 -7.49
CA LEU A 67 1.61 -12.55 -6.88
C LEU A 67 0.19 -12.59 -6.32
N ASN A 68 -0.76 -13.18 -7.04
CA ASN A 68 -2.13 -13.31 -6.52
C ASN A 68 -2.17 -14.10 -5.21
N ARG A 69 -1.44 -15.23 -5.14
CA ARG A 69 -1.32 -16.01 -3.89
C ARG A 69 -0.68 -15.21 -2.76
N LEU A 70 0.38 -14.48 -3.05
CA LEU A 70 1.05 -13.61 -2.08
C LEU A 70 0.10 -12.53 -1.55
N SER A 71 -0.65 -11.87 -2.44
CA SER A 71 -1.65 -10.87 -2.06
C SER A 71 -2.66 -11.47 -1.09
N THR A 72 -3.27 -12.61 -1.43
CA THR A 72 -4.27 -13.26 -0.57
C THR A 72 -3.72 -13.61 0.81
N LEU A 73 -2.48 -14.11 0.90
CA LEU A 73 -1.86 -14.43 2.19
C LEU A 73 -1.64 -13.17 3.05
N LEU A 74 -1.19 -12.09 2.40
CA LEU A 74 -0.95 -10.81 3.06
C LEU A 74 -2.25 -10.14 3.52
N ASP A 75 -3.32 -10.26 2.74
CA ASP A 75 -4.66 -9.78 3.12
C ASP A 75 -5.21 -10.54 4.34
N VAL A 76 -4.94 -11.85 4.44
CA VAL A 76 -5.30 -12.66 5.61
C VAL A 76 -4.51 -12.21 6.85
N VAL A 77 -3.21 -11.94 6.72
CA VAL A 77 -2.40 -11.41 7.83
C VAL A 77 -2.96 -10.08 8.33
N ASP A 78 -3.26 -9.14 7.43
CA ASP A 78 -3.85 -7.86 7.83
C ASP A 78 -5.21 -8.05 8.51
N SER A 79 -6.05 -8.97 8.00
CA SER A 79 -7.36 -9.29 8.61
C SER A 79 -7.24 -9.88 10.02
N GLU A 80 -6.28 -10.77 10.26
CA GLU A 80 -6.04 -11.35 11.60
C GLU A 80 -5.50 -10.30 12.57
N ILE A 81 -4.61 -9.41 12.11
CA ILE A 81 -4.11 -8.30 12.91
C ILE A 81 -5.26 -7.35 13.28
N GLU A 82 -6.11 -6.98 12.32
CA GLU A 82 -7.28 -6.14 12.58
C GLU A 82 -8.22 -6.76 13.62
N ARG A 83 -8.48 -8.08 13.54
CA ARG A 83 -9.28 -8.81 14.54
C ARG A 83 -8.70 -8.70 15.95
N CYS A 84 -7.37 -8.81 16.09
CA CYS A 84 -6.70 -8.66 17.39
C CYS A 84 -6.87 -7.24 17.97
N PHE A 85 -6.92 -6.21 17.12
CA PHE A 85 -7.11 -4.82 17.56
C PHE A 85 -8.58 -4.42 17.76
N ASP A 86 -9.51 -5.03 17.02
CA ASP A 86 -10.94 -4.73 17.10
C ASP A 86 -11.67 -5.50 18.22
N GLY A 87 -11.05 -6.52 18.81
CA GLY A 87 -11.58 -7.36 19.91
C GLY A 87 -11.72 -6.72 21.30
N ASN A 88 -11.72 -5.38 21.39
CA ASN A 88 -12.14 -4.59 22.57
C ASN A 88 -13.38 -3.77 22.24
#